data_AF-W6RTL5-F1
#
_entry.id   AF-W6RTL5-F1
#
_cell.length_a   1.000
_cell.length_b   1.000
_cell.length_c   1.000
_cell.angle_alpha   90.00
_cell.angle_beta   90.00
_cell.angle_gamma   90.00
#
_symmetry.space_group_name_H-M   'P 1'
#
loop_
_entity.id
_entity.type
_entity.pdbx_description
1 polymer ?
#
loop_
_entity_poly.entity_id
_entity_poly.type
_entity_poly.pdbx_seq_one_letter_code
_entity_poly.pdbx_strand_id
1 'polypeptide(L)' 'MTDPQEMLDWLDKRIASAMTWLDDHGRESRKPRPDHEIETKEYDISMFEEIKVAYVKALNRKLANEAAA' A
#
# COMPACT_ATOMS: atom_id res chain seq x y z
N MET A 1 -18.39 -5.10 -7.41
CA MET A 1 -17.01 -5.25 -6.89
C MET A 1 -16.12 -4.45 -7.82
N THR A 2 -15.20 -3.67 -7.26
CA THR A 2 -14.09 -3.05 -8.00
C THR A 2 -13.29 -4.12 -8.72
N ASP A 3 -12.77 -3.80 -9.91
CA ASP A 3 -11.91 -4.72 -10.65
C ASP A 3 -10.64 -5.05 -9.83
N PRO A 4 -10.16 -6.32 -9.78
CA PRO A 4 -8.98 -6.64 -8.98
C PRO A 4 -7.73 -5.86 -9.36
N GLN A 5 -7.55 -5.51 -10.64
CA GLN A 5 -6.43 -4.68 -11.06
C GLN A 5 -6.58 -3.25 -10.56
N GLU A 6 -7.79 -2.67 -10.63
CA GLU A 6 -8.07 -1.36 -10.04
C GLU A 6 -7.74 -1.29 -8.53
N MET A 7 -7.99 -2.37 -7.78
CA MET A 7 -7.63 -2.44 -6.35
C MET A 7 -6.12 -2.46 -6.12
N LEU A 8 -5.38 -3.23 -6.94
CA LEU A 8 -3.91 -3.29 -6.87
C LEU A 8 -3.29 -1.94 -7.23
N ASP A 9 -3.77 -1.31 -8.31
CA ASP A 9 -3.31 0.02 -8.74
C ASP A 9 -3.60 1.08 -7.69
N TRP A 10 -4.74 0.98 -7.00
CA TRP A 10 -5.08 1.87 -5.90
C TRP A 10 -4.10 1.71 -4.74
N LEU A 11 -3.80 0.48 -4.32
CA LEU A 11 -2.81 0.20 -3.26
C LEU A 11 -1.43 0.74 -3.63
N ASP A 12 -0.98 0.53 -4.87
CA ASP A 12 0.32 1.04 -5.34
C ASP A 12 0.39 2.57 -5.33
N LYS A 13 -0.68 3.25 -5.73
CA LYS A 13 -0.76 4.72 -5.63
C LYS A 13 -0.73 5.21 -4.19
N ARG A 14 -1.36 4.49 -3.25
CA ARG A 14 -1.35 4.85 -1.83
C ARG A 14 0.04 4.70 -1.22
N ILE A 15 0.74 3.60 -1.52
CA ILE A 15 2.13 3.36 -1.09
C ILE A 15 3.04 4.46 -1.65
N ALA A 16 3.01 4.67 -2.97
CA ALA A 16 3.83 5.68 -3.62
C ALA A 16 3.57 7.08 -3.06
N SER A 17 2.31 7.45 -2.84
CA SER A 17 1.96 8.75 -2.26
C SER A 17 2.50 8.93 -0.84
N ALA A 18 2.48 7.89 0.00
CA ALA A 18 3.04 7.96 1.35
C ALA A 18 4.57 8.03 1.33
N MET A 19 5.23 7.29 0.43
CA MET A 19 6.69 7.35 0.23
C MET A 19 7.13 8.74 -0.24
N THR A 20 6.46 9.33 -1.24
CA THR A 20 6.76 10.70 -1.69
C THR A 20 6.59 11.71 -0.56
N TRP A 21 5.54 11.57 0.24
CA TRP A 21 5.35 12.45 1.40
C TRP A 21 6.52 12.32 2.40
N LEU A 22 7.01 11.11 2.67
CA LEU A 22 8.15 10.90 3.56
C LEU A 22 9.47 11.42 2.99
N ASP A 23 9.66 11.38 1.67
CA ASP A 23 10.82 11.99 1.02
C ASP A 23 10.83 13.51 1.23
N ASP A 24 9.68 14.15 1.04
CA ASP A 24 9.53 15.61 1.18
C ASP A 24 9.52 16.09 2.64
N HIS A 25 9.05 15.26 3.57
CA HIS A 25 8.64 15.68 4.91
C HIS A 25 9.11 14.79 6.07
N GLY A 26 9.82 13.70 5.78
CA GLY A 26 10.29 12.72 6.75
C GLY A 26 11.39 13.25 7.67
N ARG A 27 11.90 12.36 8.53
CA ARG A 27 12.88 12.68 9.59
C ARG A 27 14.16 13.32 9.04
N GLU A 28 14.55 12.96 7.82
CA GLU A 28 15.76 13.43 7.15
C GLU A 28 15.51 14.67 6.27
N SER A 29 14.27 15.15 6.16
CA SER A 29 13.94 16.32 5.35
C SER A 29 14.47 17.61 5.98
N ARG A 30 14.58 18.68 5.16
CA ARG A 30 15.04 20.00 5.64
C ARG A 30 14.13 20.61 6.72
N LYS A 31 12.85 20.25 6.72
CA LYS A 31 11.85 20.68 7.71
C LYS A 31 10.93 19.51 8.03
N PRO A 32 11.36 18.58 8.92
CA PRO A 32 10.56 17.42 9.26
C PRO A 32 9.21 17.81 9.84
N ARG A 33 8.19 17.04 9.47
CA ARG A 33 6.88 17.11 10.11
C ARG A 33 6.91 16.45 11.49
N PRO A 34 5.91 16.68 12.36
CA PRO A 34 5.85 16.03 13.66
C PRO A 34 5.95 14.51 13.58
N ASP A 35 6.58 13.88 14.58
CA ASP A 35 6.84 12.44 14.61
C ASP A 35 5.59 11.60 14.37
N HIS A 36 4.47 11.95 15.00
CA HIS A 36 3.21 11.22 14.85
C HIS A 36 2.66 11.24 13.40
N GLU A 37 2.92 12.29 12.61
CA GLU A 37 2.55 12.33 11.19
C GLU A 37 3.44 11.42 10.35
N ILE A 38 4.74 11.39 10.66
CA ILE A 38 5.73 10.53 10.00
C ILE A 38 5.43 9.05 10.31
N GLU A 39 5.24 8.72 11.58
CA GLU A 39 4.90 7.37 12.04
C GLU A 39 3.59 6.87 11.41
N THR A 40 2.61 7.77 11.23
CA THR A 40 1.37 7.43 10.51
C THR A 40 1.66 7.04 9.06
N LYS A 41 2.60 7.71 8.37
CA LYS A 41 2.95 7.40 6.97
C LYS A 41 3.78 6.13 6.84
N GLU A 42 4.69 5.89 7.76
CA GLU A 42 5.45 4.64 7.87
C GLU A 42 4.50 3.45 8.11
N TYR A 43 3.54 3.63 9.03
CA TYR A 43 2.48 2.66 9.29
C TYR A 43 1.58 2.43 8.06
N ASP A 44 1.13 3.50 7.40
CA ASP A 44 0.32 3.43 6.18
C ASP A 44 1.02 2.56 5.11
N ILE A 45 2.31 2.79 4.86
CA ILE A 45 3.10 2.01 3.88
C ILE A 45 3.11 0.54 4.27
N SER A 46 3.52 0.22 5.50
CA SER A 46 3.62 -1.17 5.96
C SER A 46 2.28 -1.90 5.87
N MET A 47 1.19 -1.23 6.25
CA MET A 47 -0.16 -1.78 6.17
C MET A 47 -0.62 -1.99 4.72
N PHE A 48 -0.38 -1.03 3.82
CA PHE A 48 -0.79 -1.17 2.42
C PHE A 48 0.00 -2.27 1.70
N GLU A 49 1.28 -2.43 2.01
CA GLU A 49 2.09 -3.55 1.51
C GLU A 49 1.54 -4.90 1.98
N GLU A 50 1.21 -5.02 3.27
CA GLU A 50 0.61 -6.25 3.82
C GLU A 50 -0.74 -6.57 3.16
N ILE A 51 -1.61 -5.56 3.01
CA ILE A 51 -2.91 -5.70 2.34
C ILE A 51 -2.70 -6.14 0.89
N LYS A 52 -1.74 -5.55 0.16
CA LYS A 52 -1.46 -5.92 -1.22
C LYS A 52 -1.04 -7.38 -1.34
N VAL A 53 -0.13 -7.84 -0.48
CA VAL A 53 0.31 -9.26 -0.46
C VAL A 53 -0.87 -10.19 -0.17
N ALA A 54 -1.67 -9.88 0.85
CA ALA A 54 -2.84 -10.68 1.21
C ALA A 54 -3.87 -10.73 0.07
N TYR A 55 -4.11 -9.60 -0.59
CA TYR A 55 -5.05 -9.48 -1.70
C TYR A 55 -4.61 -10.31 -2.90
N VAL A 56 -3.34 -10.21 -3.32
CA VAL A 56 -2.79 -11.03 -4.42
C VAL A 56 -2.90 -12.53 -4.10
N LYS A 57 -2.61 -12.92 -2.85
CA LYS A 57 -2.75 -14.31 -2.42
C LYS A 57 -4.20 -14.79 -2.51
N ALA A 58 -5.16 -13.96 -2.13
CA ALA A 58 -6.59 -14.28 -2.24
C ALA A 58 -7.04 -14.38 -3.70
N LEU A 59 -6.59 -13.46 -4.56
CA LEU A 59 -6.90 -13.46 -5.99
C LEU A 59 -6.37 -14.72 -6.68
N ASN A 60 -5.13 -15.10 -6.42
CA ASN A 60 -4.54 -16.32 -6.98
C ASN A 60 -5.28 -17.59 -6.54
N ARG A 61 -5.73 -17.65 -5.28
CA ARG A 61 -6.57 -18.77 -4.81
C ARG A 61 -7.90 -18.83 -5.54
N LYS A 62 -8.53 -17.68 -5.77
CA LYS A 62 -9.78 -17.59 -6.52
C LYS A 62 -9.60 -18.08 -7.95
N LEU A 63 -8.58 -17.59 -8.65
CA LEU A 63 -8.27 -17.99 -10.03
C LEU A 63 -7.95 -19.49 -10.14
N ALA A 64 -7.18 -20.04 -9.18
CA ALA A 64 -6.88 -21.47 -9.16
C ALA A 64 -8.14 -22.33 -8.95
N ASN A 65 -9.08 -21.89 -8.10
CA ASN A 65 -10.35 -22.58 -7.88
C ASN A 65 -11.24 -22.52 -9.12
N GLU A 66 -11.28 -21.38 -9.83
CA GLU A 66 -12.04 -21.22 -11.07
C GLU A 66 -11.47 -22.08 -12.21
N ALA A 67 -10.15 -22.23 -12.29
CA ALA A 67 -9.51 -23.08 -13.30
C ALA A 67 -9.68 -24.59 -13.04
N ALA A 68 -9.99 -24.99 -11.81
CA ALA A 68 -10.20 -26.38 -11.41
C ALA A 68 -11.66 -26.83 -11.49
N ALA A 69 -12.59 -25.91 -11.75
CA ALA A 69 -14.04 -26.14 -11.89
C ALA A 69 -14.43 -26.31 -13.36
#